data_AF-A0A7V4I8V4-F1
#
_entry.id   AF-A0A7V4I8V4-F1
#
_cell.length_a   1.000
_cell.length_b   1.000
_cell.length_c   1.000
_cell.angle_alpha   90.00
_cell.angle_beta   90.00
_cell.angle_gamma   90.00
#
_symmetry.space_group_name_H-M   'P 1'
#
loop_
_entity.id
_entity.type
_entity.pdbx_description
1 polymer ?
#
loop_
_entity_poly.entity_id
_entity_poly.type
_entity_poly.pdbx_seq_one_letter_code
_entity_poly.pdbx_strand_id
1 'polypeptide(L)'
;MQRSGRHINGLKNISIGLLAEGKTIRIRANGYSMYPTIKPGTVILIEPVRKKGPPGPGEIVAIKRKNGIIVHRIVRVINEDGRRKYIARGDSNPYSDPPVDGEMIVGRVTGAEGFAFLPEDFKKRPAYFMNRLRVIGIHLRNRVRGLGK
;
A
#
# COMPACT_ATOMS: atom_id res chain seq x y z
N MET A 1 -27.36 15.69 -6.89
CA MET A 1 -25.95 15.33 -7.17
C MET A 1 -25.20 15.04 -5.85
N GLN A 2 -25.46 13.91 -5.16
CA GLN A 2 -24.81 13.57 -3.86
C GLN A 2 -24.77 12.05 -3.51
N ARG A 3 -24.88 11.13 -4.49
CA ARG A 3 -24.96 9.67 -4.19
C ARG A 3 -23.61 8.93 -4.13
N SER A 4 -22.52 9.49 -4.67
CA SER A 4 -21.25 8.76 -4.83
C SER A 4 -20.40 8.67 -3.55
N GLY A 5 -20.49 9.64 -2.63
CA GLY A 5 -19.60 9.72 -1.45
C GLY A 5 -19.90 8.74 -0.31
N ARG A 6 -21.17 8.32 -0.12
CA ARG A 6 -21.57 7.45 1.02
C ARG A 6 -21.15 5.99 0.84
N HIS A 7 -21.24 5.45 -0.38
CA HIS A 7 -20.89 4.05 -0.65
C HIS A 7 -19.39 3.77 -0.48
N ILE A 8 -18.52 4.73 -0.84
CA ILE A 8 -17.06 4.54 -0.82
C ILE A 8 -16.53 4.45 0.62
N ASN A 9 -17.09 5.24 1.55
CA ASN A 9 -16.70 5.18 2.97
C ASN A 9 -17.22 3.91 3.66
N GLY A 10 -18.39 3.39 3.26
CA GLY A 10 -18.90 2.10 3.74
C GLY A 10 -17.95 0.95 3.40
N LEU A 11 -17.54 0.82 2.14
CA LEU A 11 -16.58 -0.20 1.69
C LEU A 11 -15.21 -0.12 2.39
N LYS A 12 -14.73 1.10 2.67
CA LYS A 12 -13.44 1.31 3.33
C LYS A 12 -13.42 0.85 4.79
N ASN A 13 -14.51 1.08 5.51
CA ASN A 13 -14.66 0.60 6.88
C ASN A 13 -14.85 -0.92 6.93
N ILE A 14 -15.54 -1.50 5.92
CA ILE A 14 -15.70 -2.94 5.79
C ILE A 14 -14.36 -3.66 5.67
N SER A 15 -13.43 -3.16 4.84
CA SER A 15 -12.10 -3.78 4.69
C SER A 15 -11.33 -3.90 6.02
N ILE A 16 -11.38 -2.84 6.83
CA ILE A 16 -10.71 -2.83 8.14
C ILE A 16 -11.42 -3.79 9.11
N GLY A 17 -12.76 -3.80 9.12
CA GLY A 17 -13.56 -4.72 9.93
C GLY A 17 -13.28 -6.19 9.60
N LEU A 18 -13.27 -6.54 8.31
CA LEU A 18 -12.96 -7.90 7.85
C LEU A 18 -11.55 -8.34 8.28
N LEU A 19 -10.55 -7.47 8.17
CA LEU A 19 -9.20 -7.76 8.66
C LEU A 19 -9.16 -7.94 10.18
N ALA A 20 -9.88 -7.11 10.93
CA ALA A 20 -10.01 -7.23 12.39
C ALA A 20 -10.69 -8.54 12.81
N GLU A 21 -11.67 -9.02 12.04
CA GLU A 21 -12.30 -10.33 12.20
C GLU A 21 -11.38 -11.50 11.84
N GLY A 22 -10.22 -11.26 11.22
CA GLY A 22 -9.28 -12.31 10.83
C GLY A 22 -9.46 -12.80 9.39
N LYS A 23 -10.36 -12.17 8.61
CA LYS A 23 -10.62 -12.51 7.22
C LYS A 23 -9.55 -11.91 6.32
N THR A 24 -9.15 -12.66 5.32
CA THR A 24 -8.27 -12.19 4.25
C THR A 24 -9.12 -11.48 3.20
N ILE A 25 -8.68 -10.31 2.72
CA ILE A 25 -9.43 -9.51 1.75
C ILE A 25 -8.69 -9.41 0.42
N ARG A 26 -9.45 -9.26 -0.68
CA ARG A 26 -8.95 -8.94 -2.01
C ARG A 26 -9.32 -7.51 -2.38
N ILE A 27 -8.34 -6.68 -2.73
CA ILE A 27 -8.56 -5.29 -3.12
C ILE A 27 -7.83 -4.99 -4.42
N ARG A 28 -8.50 -4.28 -5.33
CA ARG A 28 -7.83 -3.70 -6.51
C ARG A 28 -7.02 -2.48 -6.10
N ALA A 29 -5.70 -2.57 -6.25
CA ALA A 29 -4.79 -1.47 -5.99
C ALA A 29 -5.01 -0.34 -7.00
N ASN A 30 -5.11 0.88 -6.49
CA ASN A 30 -5.27 2.09 -7.28
C ASN A 30 -4.09 3.02 -7.01
N GLY A 31 -3.70 3.78 -8.03
CA GLY A 31 -2.59 4.72 -7.96
C GLY A 31 -1.23 4.08 -8.19
N TYR A 32 -0.19 4.92 -8.09
CA TYR A 32 1.16 4.59 -8.52
C TYR A 32 2.17 4.53 -7.37
N SER A 33 1.78 4.74 -6.11
CA SER A 33 2.72 4.86 -4.98
C SER A 33 3.61 3.62 -4.80
N MET A 34 3.08 2.44 -5.10
CA MET A 34 3.79 1.15 -5.04
C MET A 34 4.34 0.70 -6.38
N TYR A 35 4.37 1.56 -7.40
CA TYR A 35 4.95 1.24 -8.70
C TYR A 35 6.48 1.07 -8.58
N PRO A 36 7.10 0.07 -9.25
CA PRO A 36 6.52 -0.91 -10.17
C PRO A 36 5.99 -2.17 -9.49
N THR A 37 6.23 -2.34 -8.19
CA THR A 37 5.95 -3.57 -7.44
C THR A 37 4.48 -3.93 -7.42
N ILE A 38 3.59 -2.96 -7.19
CA ILE A 38 2.15 -3.11 -7.37
C ILE A 38 1.72 -2.08 -8.40
N LYS A 39 1.27 -2.55 -9.57
CA LYS A 39 0.81 -1.68 -10.64
C LYS A 39 -0.66 -1.29 -10.40
N PRO A 40 -1.09 -0.11 -10.86
CA PRO A 40 -2.51 0.23 -10.83
C PRO A 40 -3.33 -0.85 -11.55
N GLY A 41 -4.42 -1.30 -10.94
CA GLY A 41 -5.28 -2.36 -11.45
C GLY A 41 -4.92 -3.77 -10.97
N THR A 42 -3.75 -3.99 -10.35
CA THR A 42 -3.41 -5.27 -9.70
C THR A 42 -4.37 -5.55 -8.55
N VAL A 43 -4.88 -6.79 -8.47
CA VAL A 43 -5.64 -7.23 -7.30
C VAL A 43 -4.65 -7.79 -6.28
N ILE A 44 -4.65 -7.25 -5.07
CA ILE A 44 -3.77 -7.69 -3.98
C ILE A 44 -4.56 -8.43 -2.91
N LEU A 45 -3.94 -9.44 -2.33
CA LEU A 45 -4.44 -10.19 -1.19
C LEU A 45 -3.83 -9.62 0.09
N ILE A 46 -4.68 -9.25 1.04
CA ILE A 46 -4.27 -8.68 2.33
C ILE A 46 -4.73 -9.59 3.45
N GLU A 47 -3.79 -10.15 4.18
CA GLU A 47 -4.03 -10.91 5.41
C GLU A 47 -4.00 -10.01 6.64
N PRO A 48 -4.78 -10.32 7.69
CA PRO A 48 -4.68 -9.63 8.98
C PRO A 48 -3.27 -9.63 9.53
N VAL A 49 -2.81 -8.49 10.06
CA VAL A 49 -1.45 -8.37 10.62
C VAL A 49 -1.23 -9.32 11.80
N ARG A 50 -2.27 -9.71 12.53
CA ARG A 50 -2.15 -10.62 13.68
C ARG A 50 -1.82 -12.06 13.30
N LYS A 51 -2.00 -12.47 12.03
CA LYS A 51 -1.74 -13.85 11.59
C LYS A 51 -0.26 -14.23 11.59
N LYS A 52 0.65 -13.24 11.57
CA LYS A 52 2.09 -13.45 11.71
C LYS A 52 2.61 -12.50 12.79
N GLY A 53 3.73 -12.83 13.43
CA GLY A 53 4.40 -11.95 14.40
C GLY A 53 4.71 -10.55 13.83
N PRO A 54 5.20 -9.59 14.62
CA PRO A 54 5.32 -8.19 14.20
C PRO A 54 6.01 -8.01 12.83
N PRO A 55 5.51 -7.12 11.94
CA PRO A 55 6.05 -6.98 10.59
C PRO A 55 7.46 -6.36 10.62
N GLY A 56 8.30 -6.74 9.67
CA GLY A 56 9.69 -6.30 9.55
C GLY A 56 9.98 -5.45 8.32
N PRO A 57 11.19 -4.86 8.23
CA PRO A 57 11.65 -4.16 7.02
C PRO A 57 11.56 -5.04 5.77
N GLY A 58 11.12 -4.45 4.67
CA GLY A 58 10.89 -5.11 3.39
C GLY A 58 9.46 -5.61 3.19
N GLU A 59 8.72 -5.89 4.27
CA GLU A 59 7.31 -6.29 4.17
C GLU A 59 6.43 -5.15 3.66
N ILE A 60 5.41 -5.50 2.88
CA ILE A 60 4.38 -4.57 2.42
C ILE A 60 3.15 -4.72 3.31
N VAL A 61 2.74 -3.61 3.91
CA VAL A 61 1.68 -3.58 4.91
C VAL A 61 0.55 -2.65 4.51
N ALA A 62 -0.66 -3.04 4.92
CA ALA A 62 -1.85 -2.21 4.84
C ALA A 62 -1.94 -1.35 6.10
N ILE A 63 -1.87 -0.03 5.93
CA ILE A 63 -1.85 0.95 7.00
C ILE A 63 -3.17 1.73 6.98
N LYS A 64 -3.83 1.77 8.13
CA LYS A 64 -5.04 2.56 8.37
C LYS A 64 -4.72 4.06 8.26
N ARG A 65 -5.57 4.77 7.52
CA ARG A 65 -5.58 6.23 7.35
C ARG A 65 -7.01 6.72 7.50
N LYS A 66 -7.19 8.05 7.61
CA LYS A 66 -8.52 8.67 7.73
C LYS A 66 -9.49 8.21 6.62
N ASN A 67 -8.97 7.98 5.40
CA ASN A 67 -9.77 7.68 4.22
C ASN A 67 -9.70 6.20 3.79
N GLY A 68 -9.42 5.27 4.70
CA GLY A 68 -9.37 3.83 4.44
C GLY A 68 -7.99 3.22 4.72
N ILE A 69 -7.52 2.34 3.85
CA ILE A 69 -6.19 1.74 3.93
C ILE A 69 -5.30 2.21 2.78
N ILE A 70 -4.04 2.44 3.08
CA ILE A 70 -2.97 2.54 2.07
C ILE A 70 -2.06 1.33 2.20
N VAL A 71 -1.29 1.05 1.16
CA VAL A 71 -0.35 -0.06 1.15
C VAL A 71 1.03 0.49 0.87
N HIS A 72 1.97 0.31 1.79
CA HIS A 72 3.36 0.77 1.67
C HIS A 72 4.32 -0.27 2.23
N ARG A 73 5.60 -0.17 1.84
CA ARG A 73 6.66 -1.05 2.31
C ARG A 73 7.29 -0.52 3.58
N ILE A 74 7.47 -1.36 4.59
CA ILE A 74 8.24 -1.01 5.78
C ILE A 74 9.70 -0.84 5.38
N VAL A 75 10.25 0.34 5.60
CA VAL A 75 11.67 0.63 5.32
C VAL A 75 12.52 0.56 6.58
N ARG A 76 11.91 0.83 7.75
CA ARG A 76 12.59 0.80 9.04
C ARG A 76 11.59 0.54 10.15
N VAL A 77 12.04 -0.15 11.19
CA VAL A 77 11.35 -0.29 12.46
C VAL A 77 12.22 0.39 13.51
N ILE A 78 11.63 1.27 14.31
CA ILE A 78 12.35 2.00 15.37
C ILE A 78 11.68 1.73 16.72
N ASN A 79 12.42 1.94 17.79
CA ASN A 79 11.88 2.00 19.14
C ASN A 79 11.87 3.47 19.58
N GLU A 80 10.70 3.96 19.97
CA GLU A 80 10.47 5.33 20.44
C GLU A 80 9.56 5.21 21.67
N ASP A 81 10.02 5.73 22.81
CA ASP A 81 9.32 5.65 24.10
C ASP A 81 8.91 4.22 24.53
N GLY A 82 9.79 3.24 24.26
CA GLY A 82 9.53 1.83 24.56
C GLY A 82 8.49 1.18 23.64
N ARG A 83 8.00 1.90 22.63
CA ARG A 83 7.03 1.41 21.66
C ARG A 83 7.66 1.23 20.28
N ARG A 84 7.26 0.15 19.62
CA ARG A 84 7.70 -0.14 18.26
C ARG A 84 6.93 0.72 17.26
N LYS A 85 7.63 1.59 16.55
CA LYS A 85 7.10 2.38 15.45
C LYS A 85 7.61 1.88 14.11
N TYR A 86 6.78 2.06 13.08
CA TYR A 86 7.05 1.60 11.73
C TYR A 86 7.15 2.79 10.80
N ILE A 87 8.24 2.85 10.04
CA ILE A 87 8.39 3.82 8.96
C ILE A 87 8.18 3.07 7.67
N ALA A 88 7.17 3.49 6.92
CA ALA A 88 6.80 2.90 5.64
C ALA A 88 7.07 3.88 4.50
N ARG A 89 7.12 3.38 3.27
CA ARG A 89 7.29 4.20 2.07
C ARG A 89 6.65 3.51 0.87
N GLY A 90 6.01 4.30 0.01
CA GLY A 90 5.64 3.84 -1.33
C GLY A 90 6.88 3.67 -2.21
N ASP A 91 6.96 2.57 -2.96
CA ASP A 91 8.11 2.23 -3.80
C ASP A 91 8.45 3.28 -4.89
N SER A 92 7.51 4.18 -5.21
CA SER A 92 7.73 5.35 -6.07
C SER A 92 7.56 6.70 -5.37
N ASN A 93 7.38 6.72 -4.04
CA ASN A 93 7.22 7.97 -3.30
C ASN A 93 8.58 8.65 -3.08
N PRO A 94 8.65 10.00 -3.13
CA PRO A 94 9.91 10.72 -2.95
C PRO A 94 10.45 10.67 -1.51
N TYR A 95 9.56 10.52 -0.52
CA TYR A 95 9.89 10.49 0.90
C TYR A 95 9.17 9.33 1.61
N SER A 96 9.70 8.94 2.76
CA SER A 96 9.03 8.01 3.67
C SER A 96 7.84 8.66 4.35
N ASP A 97 6.88 7.84 4.77
CA ASP A 97 5.79 8.26 5.63
C ASP A 97 6.34 8.61 7.04
N PRO A 98 5.63 9.43 7.82
CA PRO A 98 5.89 9.58 9.26
C PRO A 98 5.81 8.23 9.99
N PRO A 99 6.54 8.05 11.10
CA PRO A 99 6.42 6.85 11.94
C PRO A 99 4.97 6.59 12.35
N VAL A 100 4.55 5.33 12.28
CA VAL A 100 3.21 4.89 12.72
C VAL A 100 3.31 3.84 13.79
N ASP A 101 2.34 3.84 14.69
CA ASP A 101 2.14 2.77 15.66
C ASP A 101 1.74 1.45 15.00
N GLY A 102 2.00 0.33 15.67
CA GLY A 102 1.66 -1.01 15.17
C GLY A 102 0.17 -1.21 14.97
N GLU A 103 -0.65 -0.56 15.79
CA GLU A 103 -2.11 -0.53 15.75
C GLU A 103 -2.65 0.09 14.46
N MET A 104 -1.86 0.94 13.81
CA MET A 104 -2.22 1.48 12.50
C MET A 104 -1.99 0.47 11.37
N ILE A 105 -1.22 -0.59 11.60
CA ILE A 105 -1.02 -1.65 10.61
C ILE A 105 -2.13 -2.67 10.78
N VAL A 106 -3.00 -2.78 9.78
CA VAL A 106 -4.18 -3.67 9.85
C VAL A 106 -3.97 -4.97 9.07
N GLY A 107 -3.00 -5.00 8.15
CA GLY A 107 -2.75 -6.19 7.34
C GLY A 107 -1.39 -6.23 6.64
N ARG A 108 -1.10 -7.38 6.03
CA ARG A 108 0.07 -7.64 5.19
C ARG A 108 -0.37 -8.03 3.80
N VAL A 109 0.33 -7.53 2.79
CA VAL A 109 0.15 -8.02 1.42
C VAL A 109 0.86 -9.36 1.28
N THR A 110 0.10 -10.42 1.01
CA THR A 110 0.59 -11.81 0.92
C THR A 110 0.26 -12.50 -0.40
N GLY A 111 -0.46 -11.81 -1.29
CA GLY A 111 -0.67 -12.25 -2.67
C GLY A 111 -0.89 -11.07 -3.61
N ALA A 112 -0.71 -11.32 -4.91
CA ALA A 112 -1.16 -10.43 -5.97
C ALA A 112 -1.59 -11.27 -7.18
N GLU A 113 -2.64 -10.83 -7.86
CA GLU A 113 -3.20 -11.45 -9.06
C GLU A 113 -3.07 -10.47 -10.23
N GLY A 114 -2.69 -11.01 -11.40
CA GLY A 114 -2.45 -10.25 -12.63
C GLY A 114 -0.96 -9.95 -12.87
N PHE A 115 -0.63 -8.70 -13.23
CA PHE A 115 0.70 -8.26 -13.69
C PHE A 115 1.83 -8.25 -12.63
N ALA A 116 1.57 -8.80 -11.44
CA ALA A 116 2.54 -8.87 -10.35
C ALA A 116 2.45 -10.26 -9.71
N PHE A 117 3.41 -11.14 -10.03
CA PHE A 117 3.77 -12.21 -9.11
C PHE A 117 4.21 -11.56 -7.80
N LEU A 118 3.95 -12.20 -6.66
CA LEU A 118 4.68 -11.87 -5.44
C LEU A 118 6.03 -12.59 -5.48
N PRO A 119 7.14 -11.98 -5.92
CA PRO A 119 8.40 -12.68 -5.97
C PRO A 119 9.01 -12.69 -4.55
N GLU A 120 9.86 -13.66 -4.24
CA GLU A 120 10.69 -13.64 -3.02
C GLU A 120 11.56 -12.36 -2.92
N ASP A 121 11.70 -11.63 -4.03
CA ASP A 121 12.36 -10.34 -4.18
C ASP A 121 11.72 -9.14 -3.42
N PHE A 122 10.64 -9.30 -2.65
CA PHE A 122 10.15 -8.21 -1.77
C PHE A 122 11.20 -7.70 -0.78
N LYS A 123 12.24 -8.48 -0.46
CA LYS A 123 13.29 -8.06 0.47
C LYS A 123 14.26 -7.02 -0.12
N LYS A 124 14.34 -6.87 -1.45
CA LYS A 124 15.26 -5.91 -2.07
C LYS A 124 14.75 -4.48 -1.91
N ARG A 125 15.65 -3.55 -1.57
CA ARG A 125 15.32 -2.13 -1.46
C ARG A 125 14.88 -1.57 -2.83
N PRO A 126 13.70 -0.92 -2.94
CA PRO A 126 13.26 -0.30 -4.18
C PRO A 126 14.19 0.81 -4.67
N ALA A 127 14.37 0.91 -5.98
CA ALA A 127 15.04 2.04 -6.63
C ALA A 127 14.11 3.27 -6.66
N TYR A 128 13.84 3.87 -5.49
CA TYR A 128 12.81 4.90 -5.31
C TYR A 128 12.87 6.06 -6.31
N PHE A 129 14.07 6.56 -6.59
CA PHE A 129 14.27 7.67 -7.53
C PHE A 129 13.91 7.27 -8.98
N MET A 130 14.41 6.14 -9.45
CA MET A 130 14.09 5.60 -10.78
C MET A 130 12.61 5.28 -10.92
N ASN A 131 12.01 4.69 -9.87
CA ASN A 131 10.58 4.42 -9.83
C ASN A 131 9.76 5.71 -9.93
N ARG A 132 10.17 6.75 -9.21
CA ARG A 132 9.52 8.07 -9.27
C ARG A 132 9.59 8.69 -10.67
N LEU A 133 10.77 8.67 -11.31
CA LEU A 133 10.92 9.18 -12.67
C LEU A 133 10.03 8.43 -13.67
N ARG A 134 9.95 7.09 -13.55
CA ARG A 134 9.05 6.28 -14.39
C ARG A 134 7.58 6.70 -14.23
N VAL A 135 7.13 6.92 -13.00
CA VAL A 135 5.76 7.39 -12.71
C VAL A 135 5.52 8.78 -13.31
N ILE A 136 6.47 9.72 -13.17
CA ILE A 136 6.38 11.04 -13.80
C ILE A 136 6.26 10.91 -15.32
N GLY A 137 7.09 10.08 -15.96
CA GLY A 137 7.02 9.82 -17.39
C GLY A 137 5.66 9.25 -17.84
N ILE A 138 5.09 8.31 -17.07
CA ILE A 138 3.75 7.77 -17.32
C ILE A 138 2.69 8.88 -17.30
N HIS A 139 2.73 9.76 -16.30
CA HIS A 139 1.77 10.86 -16.20
C HIS A 139 1.93 11.89 -17.32
N LEU A 140 3.16 12.25 -17.69
CA LEU A 140 3.43 13.15 -18.82
C LEU A 140 2.90 12.56 -20.13
N ARG A 141 3.19 11.28 -20.41
CA ARG A 141 2.69 10.58 -21.59
C ARG A 141 1.16 10.54 -21.63
N ASN A 142 0.52 10.24 -20.51
CA ASN A 142 -0.95 10.20 -20.43
C ASN A 142 -1.56 11.59 -20.64
N ARG A 143 -0.91 12.67 -20.17
CA ARG A 143 -1.33 14.06 -20.42
C ARG A 143 -1.25 14.40 -21.91
N VAL A 144 -0.15 14.08 -22.59
CA VAL A 144 0.02 14.35 -24.03
C VAL A 144 -1.02 13.57 -24.86
N ARG A 145 -1.26 12.30 -24.57
CA ARG A 145 -2.28 11.49 -25.28
C ARG A 145 -3.71 11.95 -25.02
N GLY A 146 -3.97 12.61 -23.88
CA GLY A 146 -5.27 13.17 -23.55
C GLY A 146 -5.56 14.52 -24.22
N LEU A 147 -4.51 15.26 -24.62
CA LEU A 147 -4.64 16.54 -25.34
C LEU A 147 -4.90 16.37 -26.85
N GLY A 148 -4.71 15.16 -27.39
CA GLY A 148 -5.00 14.83 -28.79
C GLY A 148 -6.37 14.18 -29.02
N LYS A 149 -7.29 14.32 -28.06
CA LYS A 149 -8.69 13.86 -28.14
C LYS A 149 -9.64 15.02 -27.96
#